data_AF-A0A9D6L1J7-F1
#
_entry.id   AF-A0A9D6L1J7-F1
#
_cell.length_a   1.000
_cell.length_b   1.000
_cell.length_c   1.000
_cell.angle_alpha   90.00
_cell.angle_beta   90.00
_cell.angle_gamma   90.00
#
_symmetry.space_group_name_H-M   'P 1'
#
loop_
_entity.id
_entity.type
_entity.pdbx_description
1 polymer ?
#
loop_
_entity_poly.entity_id
_entity_poly.type
_entity_poly.pdbx_seq_one_letter_code
_entity_poly.pdbx_strand_id
1 'polypeptide(L)'
;MAETLAEFDIRRAIEEFQDHLAPKLDTYEQAIYLYVFRHSRLLGKTEVTIGFKSAVKKMSFGVGAKGTRIAEGTCYEKLRSLVDKGCLEILDTVRDGTRIRVKLPSEIPGVIPAQQHVAAPSIEEMDFFNVPENRVAILRREGNQCFYCLRSVDSTNYVIEHVASRPDGDNSYRNVVAACRNCNNRKGSTSAEDYLRSLYRTGFLSTDEFEGRQQALNRLKSGELKPES
;
A
#
# COMPACT_ATOMS: atom_id res chain seq x y z
N MET A 1 -10.63 -34.56 19.47
CA MET A 1 -11.43 -33.61 18.67
C MET A 1 -10.52 -32.45 18.33
N ALA A 2 -10.00 -32.42 17.10
CA ALA A 2 -9.13 -31.33 16.65
C ALA A 2 -10.04 -30.17 16.23
N GLU A 3 -10.03 -29.08 16.99
CA GLU A 3 -10.64 -27.82 16.57
C GLU A 3 -9.94 -27.35 15.29
N THR A 4 -10.68 -27.33 14.20
CA THR A 4 -10.27 -26.77 12.92
C THR A 4 -9.98 -25.27 13.13
N LEU A 5 -8.70 -24.91 13.20
CA LEU A 5 -8.26 -23.53 13.38
C LEU A 5 -8.59 -22.71 12.14
N ALA A 6 -9.25 -21.58 12.34
CA ALA A 6 -9.42 -20.58 11.30
C ALA A 6 -8.03 -20.05 10.89
N GLU A 7 -7.58 -20.47 9.71
CA GLU A 7 -6.43 -19.90 9.04
C GLU A 7 -6.73 -18.41 8.77
N PHE A 8 -5.94 -17.52 9.34
CA PHE A 8 -6.10 -16.07 9.12
C PHE A 8 -4.97 -15.58 8.22
N ASP A 9 -5.25 -14.55 7.44
CA ASP A 9 -4.25 -13.92 6.59
C ASP A 9 -3.25 -13.12 7.46
N ILE A 10 -2.04 -13.65 7.59
CA ILE A 10 -0.95 -13.03 8.37
C ILE A 10 -0.58 -11.66 7.81
N ARG A 11 -0.55 -11.51 6.48
CA ARG A 11 -0.22 -10.23 5.84
C ARG A 11 -1.25 -9.20 6.25
N ARG A 12 -2.53 -9.52 6.07
CA ARG A 12 -3.64 -8.64 6.45
C ARG A 12 -3.60 -8.30 7.94
N ALA A 13 -3.35 -9.27 8.82
CA ALA A 13 -3.27 -9.02 10.26
C ALA A 13 -2.13 -8.06 10.64
N ILE A 14 -0.99 -8.12 9.95
CA ILE A 14 0.15 -7.21 10.16
C ILE A 14 -0.20 -5.80 9.64
N GLU A 15 -0.80 -5.70 8.45
CA GLU A 15 -1.27 -4.43 7.86
C GLU A 15 -2.31 -3.76 8.80
N GLU A 16 -3.34 -4.50 9.19
CA GLU A 16 -4.37 -4.03 10.13
C GLU A 16 -3.78 -3.61 11.50
N PHE A 17 -2.77 -4.35 11.99
CA PHE A 17 -2.06 -3.97 13.22
C PHE A 17 -1.38 -2.62 13.06
N GLN A 18 -0.58 -2.44 12.00
CA GLN A 18 0.21 -1.24 11.79
C GLN A 18 -0.66 0.00 11.53
N ASP A 19 -1.73 -0.17 10.74
CA ASP A 19 -2.53 0.95 10.25
C ASP A 19 -3.63 1.38 11.24
N HIS A 20 -4.12 0.44 12.07
CA HIS A 20 -5.33 0.69 12.87
C HIS A 20 -5.18 0.42 14.36
N LEU A 21 -4.38 -0.58 14.77
CA LEU A 21 -4.23 -0.93 16.19
C LEU A 21 -3.04 -0.22 16.83
N ALA A 22 -1.87 -0.25 16.21
CA ALA A 22 -0.63 0.33 16.72
C ALA A 22 -0.77 1.82 17.11
N PRO A 23 -1.47 2.68 16.34
CA PRO A 23 -1.67 4.08 16.73
C PRO A 23 -2.45 4.29 18.04
N LYS A 24 -3.18 3.26 18.50
CA LYS A 24 -3.97 3.27 19.75
C LYS A 24 -3.22 2.67 20.94
N LEU A 25 -2.01 2.17 20.71
CA LEU A 25 -1.17 1.48 21.69
C LEU A 25 0.14 2.23 21.90
N ASP A 26 0.61 2.29 23.15
CA ASP A 26 1.97 2.72 23.44
C ASP A 26 3.01 1.67 23.05
N THR A 27 4.29 2.04 23.06
CA THR A 27 5.39 1.18 22.61
C THR A 27 5.48 -0.15 23.37
N TYR A 28 5.20 -0.16 24.67
CA TYR A 28 5.26 -1.39 25.46
C TYR A 28 4.02 -2.26 25.23
N GLU A 29 2.85 -1.66 25.08
CA GLU A 29 1.62 -2.35 24.69
C GLU A 29 1.79 -3.04 23.33
N GLN A 30 2.35 -2.35 22.33
CA GLN A 30 2.65 -2.93 21.02
C GLN A 30 3.63 -4.10 21.13
N ALA A 31 4.71 -3.93 21.90
CA ALA A 31 5.72 -4.98 22.08
C ALA A 31 5.15 -6.23 22.78
N ILE A 32 4.33 -6.04 23.82
CA ILE A 32 3.65 -7.14 24.52
C ILE A 32 2.66 -7.82 23.57
N TYR A 33 1.82 -7.05 22.86
CA TYR A 33 0.85 -7.59 21.91
C TYR A 33 1.52 -8.46 20.84
N LEU A 34 2.57 -7.95 20.18
CA LEU A 34 3.30 -8.68 19.14
C LEU A 34 4.01 -9.92 19.69
N TYR A 35 4.52 -9.86 20.92
CA TYR A 35 5.10 -11.02 21.59
C TYR A 35 4.07 -12.13 21.80
N VAL A 36 2.88 -11.79 22.35
CA VAL A 36 1.79 -12.76 22.52
C VAL A 36 1.34 -13.32 21.17
N PHE A 37 1.13 -12.45 20.17
CA PHE A 37 0.76 -12.82 18.81
C PHE A 37 1.74 -13.82 18.17
N ARG A 38 3.05 -13.58 18.31
CA ARG A 38 4.09 -14.49 17.82
C ARG A 38 4.08 -15.86 18.51
N HIS A 39 3.76 -15.91 19.80
CA HIS A 39 3.74 -17.15 20.57
C HIS A 39 2.38 -17.87 20.58
N SER A 40 1.36 -17.29 19.95
CA SER A 40 0.02 -17.88 19.80
C SER A 40 -0.39 -17.98 18.33
N ARG A 41 -0.97 -16.92 17.76
CA ARG A 41 -1.60 -16.90 16.44
C ARG A 41 -0.66 -17.35 15.33
N LEU A 42 0.60 -16.90 15.32
CA LEU A 42 1.60 -17.33 14.33
C LEU A 42 2.02 -18.80 14.45
N LEU A 43 1.66 -19.47 15.55
CA LEU A 43 1.84 -20.92 15.74
C LEU A 43 0.53 -21.69 15.53
N GLY A 44 -0.51 -21.04 14.98
CA GLY A 44 -1.83 -21.63 14.83
C GLY A 44 -2.51 -21.89 16.18
N LYS A 45 -2.24 -21.09 17.21
CA LYS A 45 -2.91 -21.21 18.52
C LYS A 45 -3.72 -19.96 18.80
N THR A 46 -4.95 -20.14 19.27
CA THR A 46 -5.79 -19.03 19.76
C THR A 46 -5.38 -18.61 21.17
N GLU A 47 -4.77 -19.52 21.93
CA GLU A 47 -4.40 -19.32 23.33
C GLU A 47 -2.94 -19.72 23.59
N VAL A 48 -2.31 -19.05 24.55
CA VAL A 48 -0.94 -19.35 24.97
C VAL A 48 -0.75 -19.06 26.45
N THR A 49 0.07 -19.86 27.12
CA THR A 49 0.54 -19.58 28.49
C THR A 49 1.89 -18.87 28.42
N ILE A 50 1.97 -17.66 29.00
CA ILE A 50 3.19 -16.85 28.99
C ILE A 50 3.61 -16.51 30.41
N GLY A 51 4.87 -16.83 30.73
CA GLY A 51 5.55 -16.37 31.94
C GLY A 51 6.12 -14.96 31.74
N PHE A 52 5.33 -13.92 31.99
CA PHE A 52 5.74 -12.53 31.75
C PHE A 52 6.98 -12.10 32.53
N LYS A 53 7.18 -12.60 33.74
CA LYS A 53 8.43 -12.36 34.51
C LYS A 53 9.66 -12.85 33.75
N SER A 54 9.57 -14.02 33.14
CA SER A 54 10.64 -14.61 32.33
C SER A 54 10.83 -13.85 31.01
N ALA A 55 9.73 -13.42 30.37
CA ALA A 55 9.78 -12.63 29.14
C ALA A 55 10.45 -11.26 29.34
N VAL A 56 10.14 -10.55 30.44
CA VAL A 56 10.81 -9.29 30.83
C VAL A 56 12.32 -9.49 31.01
N LYS A 57 12.72 -10.55 31.72
CA LYS A 57 14.14 -10.87 31.95
C LYS A 57 14.91 -11.13 30.65
N LYS A 58 14.25 -11.74 29.66
CA LYS A 58 14.80 -12.05 28.33
C LYS A 58 14.75 -10.88 27.34
N MET A 59 14.37 -9.67 27.79
CA MET A 59 14.21 -8.47 26.95
C MET A 59 13.25 -8.69 25.76
N SER A 60 12.26 -9.56 25.90
CA SER A 60 11.38 -9.93 24.79
C SER A 60 10.40 -8.83 24.36
N PHE A 61 10.40 -7.68 25.05
CA PHE A 61 9.56 -6.51 24.77
C PHE A 61 10.37 -5.29 24.32
N GLY A 62 11.62 -5.50 23.89
CA GLY A 62 12.54 -4.43 23.52
C GLY A 62 13.19 -3.75 24.73
N VAL A 63 13.96 -2.69 24.46
CA VAL A 63 14.65 -1.89 25.46
C VAL A 63 14.05 -0.49 25.51
N GLY A 64 13.86 0.04 26.71
CA GLY A 64 13.46 1.41 26.94
C GLY A 64 14.59 2.40 26.69
N ALA A 65 14.32 3.68 26.93
CA ALA A 65 15.33 4.72 26.86
C ALA A 65 16.58 4.34 27.68
N LYS A 66 17.76 4.58 27.10
CA LYS A 66 19.08 4.22 27.68
C LYS A 66 19.30 2.71 27.86
N GLY A 67 18.62 1.86 27.08
CA GLY A 67 18.85 0.40 27.11
C GLY A 67 18.26 -0.29 28.33
N THR A 68 17.38 0.39 29.06
CA THR A 68 16.78 -0.14 30.29
C THR A 68 15.70 -1.18 29.97
N ARG A 69 15.52 -2.16 30.86
CA ARG A 69 14.42 -3.12 30.72
C ARG A 69 13.14 -2.49 31.25
N ILE A 70 12.00 -2.92 30.70
CA ILE A 70 10.70 -2.64 31.33
C ILE A 70 10.69 -3.20 32.76
N ALA A 71 10.20 -2.42 33.72
CA ALA A 71 10.01 -2.90 35.08
C ALA A 71 8.88 -3.94 35.12
N GLU A 72 8.97 -4.91 36.02
CA GLU A 72 7.95 -5.97 36.15
C GLU A 72 6.56 -5.38 36.42
N GLY A 73 6.45 -4.41 37.33
CA GLY A 73 5.19 -3.72 37.63
C GLY A 73 4.59 -3.06 36.38
N THR A 74 5.41 -2.34 35.61
CA THR A 74 4.98 -1.71 34.36
C THR A 74 4.51 -2.74 33.33
N CYS A 75 5.14 -3.91 33.24
CA CYS A 75 4.68 -4.98 32.35
C CYS A 75 3.25 -5.43 32.69
N TYR A 76 2.96 -5.64 33.98
CA TYR A 76 1.61 -6.01 34.43
C TYR A 76 0.58 -4.87 34.29
N GLU A 77 0.99 -3.61 34.45
CA GLU A 77 0.15 -2.45 34.14
C GLU A 77 -0.23 -2.42 32.66
N LYS A 78 0.73 -2.64 31.74
CA LYS A 78 0.46 -2.67 30.30
C LYS A 78 -0.36 -3.89 29.87
N LEU A 79 -0.20 -5.02 30.53
CA LEU A 79 -1.08 -6.18 30.33
C LEU A 79 -2.53 -5.85 30.68
N ARG A 80 -2.78 -5.20 31.81
CA ARG A 80 -4.13 -4.76 32.19
C ARG A 80 -4.69 -3.77 31.18
N SER A 81 -3.90 -2.78 30.77
CA SER A 81 -4.30 -1.81 29.74
C SER A 81 -4.69 -2.48 28.41
N LEU A 82 -3.93 -3.50 27.96
CA LEU A 82 -4.28 -4.27 26.77
C LEU A 82 -5.59 -5.07 26.92
N VAL A 83 -5.89 -5.55 28.13
CA VAL A 83 -7.17 -6.20 28.43
C VAL A 83 -8.31 -5.17 28.40
N ASP A 84 -8.13 -4.00 29.00
CA ASP A 84 -9.13 -2.92 29.01
C ASP A 84 -9.43 -2.42 27.59
N LYS A 85 -8.41 -2.40 26.71
CA LYS A 85 -8.54 -2.08 25.28
C LYS A 85 -9.10 -3.25 24.44
N GLY A 86 -9.42 -4.39 25.06
CA GLY A 86 -9.97 -5.56 24.40
C GLY A 86 -8.99 -6.30 23.47
N CYS A 87 -7.69 -5.97 23.53
CA CYS A 87 -6.65 -6.59 22.70
C CYS A 87 -6.26 -7.98 23.20
N LEU A 88 -6.31 -8.17 24.52
CA LEU A 88 -6.02 -9.42 25.21
C LEU A 88 -7.21 -9.85 26.08
N GLU A 89 -7.33 -11.15 26.30
CA GLU A 89 -8.23 -11.76 27.27
C GLU A 89 -7.41 -12.68 28.17
N ILE A 90 -7.44 -12.43 29.48
CA ILE A 90 -6.79 -13.31 30.48
C ILE A 90 -7.78 -14.40 30.85
N LEU A 91 -7.41 -15.66 30.58
CA LEU A 91 -8.28 -16.81 30.82
C LEU A 91 -8.05 -17.38 32.22
N ASP A 92 -6.78 -17.70 32.54
CA ASP A 92 -6.39 -18.21 33.85
C ASP A 92 -4.95 -17.83 34.21
N THR A 93 -4.59 -17.98 35.48
CA THR A 93 -3.21 -17.88 35.96
C THR A 93 -2.82 -19.23 36.54
N VAL A 94 -1.78 -19.83 35.95
CA VAL A 94 -1.24 -21.14 36.35
C VAL A 94 0.17 -20.96 36.90
N ARG A 95 0.73 -22.04 37.46
CA ARG A 95 2.08 -22.05 38.03
C ARG A 95 3.15 -21.52 37.07
N ASP A 96 3.01 -21.84 35.78
CA ASP A 96 4.03 -21.56 34.76
C ASP A 96 3.78 -20.25 33.99
N GLY A 97 2.72 -19.51 34.31
CA GLY A 97 2.43 -18.22 33.68
C GLY A 97 0.95 -17.87 33.61
N THR A 98 0.64 -16.90 32.77
CA THR A 98 -0.73 -16.44 32.53
C THR A 98 -1.20 -17.00 31.19
N ARG A 99 -2.33 -17.73 31.18
CA ARG A 99 -2.97 -18.18 29.95
C ARG A 99 -3.81 -17.05 29.39
N ILE A 100 -3.51 -16.68 28.16
CA ILE A 100 -4.11 -15.53 27.51
C ILE A 100 -4.50 -15.85 26.08
N ARG A 101 -5.53 -15.16 25.61
CA ARG A 101 -5.93 -15.09 24.21
C ARG A 101 -5.64 -13.70 23.68
N VAL A 102 -5.01 -13.62 22.50
CA VAL A 102 -4.82 -12.37 21.78
C VAL A 102 -5.85 -12.26 20.67
N LYS A 103 -6.48 -11.09 20.56
CA LYS A 103 -7.43 -10.80 19.48
C LYS A 103 -6.71 -10.18 18.28
N LEU A 104 -7.04 -10.63 17.08
CA LEU A 104 -6.62 -9.97 15.84
C LEU A 104 -7.23 -8.56 15.77
N PRO A 105 -6.61 -7.60 15.06
CA PRO A 105 -7.16 -6.25 14.94
C PRO A 105 -8.63 -6.22 14.46
N SER A 106 -8.97 -7.06 13.49
CA SER A 106 -10.35 -7.27 12.98
C SER A 106 -11.34 -7.89 13.97
N GLU A 107 -10.86 -8.52 15.04
CA GLU A 107 -11.70 -9.07 16.12
C GLU A 107 -11.98 -8.02 17.22
N ILE A 108 -11.36 -6.83 17.17
CA ILE A 108 -11.50 -5.79 18.18
C ILE A 108 -12.50 -4.71 17.70
N PRO A 109 -13.64 -4.50 18.40
CA PRO A 109 -14.64 -3.52 18.01
C PRO A 109 -14.07 -2.10 17.86
N GLY A 110 -14.38 -1.44 16.76
CA GLY A 110 -13.95 -0.06 16.49
C GLY A 110 -12.46 0.11 16.18
N VAL A 111 -11.71 -0.99 16.02
CA VAL A 111 -10.31 -0.93 15.56
C VAL A 111 -10.25 -0.77 14.05
N ILE A 112 -10.86 -1.68 13.31
CA ILE A 112 -10.93 -1.62 11.85
C ILE A 112 -12.13 -0.76 11.44
N PRO A 113 -11.93 0.31 10.63
CA PRO A 113 -13.05 1.04 10.04
C PRO A 113 -13.94 0.06 9.27
N ALA A 114 -15.26 0.20 9.36
CA ALA A 114 -16.16 -0.58 8.52
C ALA A 114 -15.74 -0.37 7.06
N GLN A 115 -15.47 -1.46 6.32
CA GLN A 115 -15.19 -1.38 4.90
C GLN A 115 -16.39 -0.72 4.24
N GLN A 116 -16.27 0.57 3.93
CA GLN A 116 -17.11 1.17 2.93
C GLN A 116 -16.75 0.44 1.64
N HIS A 117 -17.64 -0.43 1.17
CA HIS A 117 -17.61 -0.91 -0.20
C HIS A 117 -17.89 0.32 -1.09
N VAL A 118 -16.85 1.13 -1.30
CA VAL A 118 -16.88 2.13 -2.34
C VAL A 118 -16.83 1.33 -3.64
N ALA A 119 -17.91 1.39 -4.43
CA ALA A 119 -17.88 0.83 -5.78
C ALA A 119 -16.60 1.32 -6.47
N ALA A 120 -15.92 0.44 -7.21
CA ALA A 120 -14.71 0.82 -7.93
C ALA A 120 -15.02 2.11 -8.72
N PRO A 121 -14.23 3.18 -8.57
CA PRO A 121 -14.50 4.44 -9.23
C PRO A 121 -14.57 4.19 -10.73
N SER A 122 -15.49 4.88 -11.42
CA SER A 122 -15.56 4.77 -12.86
C SER A 122 -14.23 5.25 -13.46
N ILE A 123 -13.82 4.69 -14.60
CA ILE A 123 -12.57 5.07 -15.28
C ILE A 123 -12.49 6.58 -15.57
N GLU A 124 -13.64 7.24 -15.67
CA GLU A 124 -13.78 8.67 -15.92
C GLU A 124 -13.43 9.53 -14.69
N GLU A 125 -13.54 8.97 -13.49
CA GLU A 125 -13.26 9.66 -12.21
C GLU A 125 -11.86 9.32 -11.67
N MET A 126 -11.18 8.34 -12.26
CA MET A 126 -9.87 7.88 -11.82
C MET A 126 -8.77 8.90 -12.15
N ASP A 127 -7.90 9.16 -11.17
CA ASP A 127 -6.68 9.94 -11.36
C ASP A 127 -5.54 9.01 -11.82
N PHE A 128 -5.11 9.15 -13.07
CA PHE A 128 -4.03 8.36 -13.67
C PHE A 128 -2.65 9.01 -13.53
N PHE A 129 -2.59 10.19 -12.91
CA PHE A 129 -1.34 10.92 -12.68
C PHE A 129 -0.86 10.79 -11.23
N ASN A 130 -1.68 11.03 -10.22
CA ASN A 130 -1.26 11.05 -8.82
C ASN A 130 -1.27 9.66 -8.15
N VAL A 131 -2.12 8.74 -8.60
CA VAL A 131 -2.29 7.41 -8.00
C VAL A 131 -1.34 6.41 -8.69
N PRO A 132 -0.28 5.93 -8.03
CA PRO A 132 0.75 5.08 -8.64
C PRO A 132 0.21 3.80 -9.28
N GLU A 133 -0.81 3.20 -8.67
CA GLU A 133 -1.44 1.95 -9.11
C GLU A 133 -2.07 2.11 -10.50
N ASN A 134 -2.69 3.27 -10.76
CA ASN A 134 -3.33 3.58 -12.03
C ASN A 134 -2.32 3.85 -13.15
N ARG A 135 -1.10 4.32 -12.82
CA ARG A 135 -0.05 4.63 -13.80
C ARG A 135 0.39 3.39 -14.60
N VAL A 136 0.36 2.22 -13.96
CA VAL A 136 0.73 0.95 -14.60
C VAL A 136 -0.23 0.61 -15.75
N ALA A 137 -1.51 0.96 -15.61
CA ALA A 137 -2.50 0.73 -16.67
C ALA A 137 -2.21 1.58 -17.92
N ILE A 138 -1.70 2.82 -17.74
CA ILE A 138 -1.26 3.67 -18.85
C ILE A 138 -0.04 3.09 -19.55
N LEU A 139 0.95 2.56 -18.80
CA LEU A 139 2.11 1.90 -19.40
C LEU A 139 1.71 0.69 -20.26
N ARG A 140 0.78 -0.15 -19.77
CA ARG A 140 0.26 -1.29 -20.52
C ARG A 140 -0.49 -0.86 -21.79
N ARG A 141 -1.30 0.20 -21.70
CA ARG A 141 -2.02 0.78 -22.86
C ARG A 141 -1.06 1.17 -23.98
N GLU A 142 0.10 1.71 -23.65
CA GLU A 142 1.13 2.08 -24.63
C GLU A 142 2.01 0.90 -25.08
N GLY A 143 1.71 -0.33 -24.65
CA GLY A 143 2.45 -1.52 -25.06
C GLY A 143 3.92 -1.50 -24.64
N ASN A 144 4.23 -0.90 -23.49
CA ASN A 144 5.62 -0.71 -23.01
C ASN A 144 6.48 0.10 -24.00
N GLN A 145 5.87 1.08 -24.69
CA GLN A 145 6.56 2.01 -25.58
C GLN A 145 6.26 3.45 -25.19
N CYS A 146 7.22 4.35 -25.43
CA CYS A 146 7.00 5.78 -25.27
C CYS A 146 5.94 6.24 -26.27
N PHE A 147 4.90 6.89 -25.78
CA PHE A 147 3.81 7.43 -26.60
C PHE A 147 4.32 8.30 -27.75
N TYR A 148 5.37 9.11 -27.53
CA TYR A 148 5.87 10.03 -28.53
C TYR A 148 6.87 9.40 -29.51
N CYS A 149 7.82 8.62 -28.99
CA CYS A 149 9.04 8.25 -29.74
C CYS A 149 9.19 6.76 -30.00
N LEU A 150 8.20 5.95 -29.59
CA LEU A 150 8.10 4.51 -29.83
C LEU A 150 9.19 3.63 -29.21
N ARG A 151 10.21 4.24 -28.60
CA ARG A 151 11.24 3.50 -27.85
C ARG A 151 10.60 2.75 -26.71
N SER A 152 11.10 1.53 -26.47
CA SER A 152 10.63 0.71 -25.35
C SER A 152 10.89 1.40 -24.02
N VAL A 153 9.90 1.33 -23.15
CA VAL A 153 9.94 1.79 -21.76
C VAL A 153 9.37 0.69 -20.87
N ASP A 154 9.83 0.63 -19.63
CA ASP A 154 9.41 -0.35 -18.64
C ASP A 154 9.06 0.35 -17.32
N SER A 155 8.65 -0.43 -16.32
CA SER A 155 8.25 0.07 -15.01
C SER A 155 9.32 0.87 -14.26
N THR A 156 10.59 0.80 -14.70
CA THR A 156 11.73 1.49 -14.07
C THR A 156 12.05 2.84 -14.72
N ASN A 157 11.67 3.05 -15.99
CA ASN A 157 12.13 4.20 -16.77
C ASN A 157 11.02 5.03 -17.44
N TYR A 158 9.77 4.56 -17.44
CA TYR A 158 8.63 5.35 -17.90
C TYR A 158 8.31 6.49 -16.93
N VAL A 159 7.69 7.54 -17.47
CA VAL A 159 7.04 8.59 -16.70
C VAL A 159 5.63 8.79 -17.23
N ILE A 160 4.72 9.22 -16.36
CA ILE A 160 3.39 9.68 -16.79
C ILE A 160 3.49 11.17 -17.08
N GLU A 161 3.04 11.55 -18.26
CA GLU A 161 3.15 12.90 -18.78
C GLU A 161 1.81 13.40 -19.31
N HIS A 162 1.52 14.67 -19.02
CA HIS A 162 0.36 15.36 -19.55
C HIS A 162 0.55 15.75 -21.01
N VAL A 163 -0.44 15.41 -21.83
CA VAL A 163 -0.52 15.75 -23.25
C VAL A 163 -0.83 17.24 -23.40
N ALA A 164 -1.86 17.73 -22.70
CA ALA A 164 -2.12 19.14 -22.47
C ALA A 164 -1.71 19.51 -21.03
N SER A 165 -0.85 20.51 -20.90
CA SER A 165 -0.41 21.04 -19.60
C SER A 165 -1.55 21.76 -18.88
N ARG A 166 -1.41 21.97 -17.58
CA ARG A 166 -2.31 22.86 -16.82
C ARG A 166 -2.25 24.29 -17.36
N PRO A 167 -3.35 25.06 -17.28
CA PRO A 167 -4.62 24.75 -16.61
C PRO A 167 -5.61 23.90 -17.44
N ASP A 168 -5.36 23.73 -18.74
CA ASP A 168 -6.33 23.13 -19.65
C ASP A 168 -6.40 21.60 -19.56
N GLY A 169 -5.37 20.96 -19.02
CA GLY A 169 -5.28 19.51 -18.85
C GLY A 169 -5.63 19.00 -17.45
N ASP A 170 -6.30 17.84 -17.41
CA ASP A 170 -6.62 17.08 -16.19
C ASP A 170 -5.71 15.86 -16.01
N ASN A 171 -5.98 15.07 -14.98
CA ASN A 171 -5.26 13.83 -14.68
C ASN A 171 -5.96 12.57 -15.23
N SER A 172 -6.94 12.73 -16.13
CA SER A 172 -7.69 11.62 -16.69
C SER A 172 -6.85 10.80 -17.67
N TYR A 173 -7.28 9.57 -17.97
CA TYR A 173 -6.64 8.74 -19.00
C TYR A 173 -6.62 9.39 -20.39
N ARG A 174 -7.50 10.39 -20.65
CA ARG A 174 -7.59 11.12 -21.92
C ARG A 174 -6.52 12.19 -22.09
N ASN A 175 -5.83 12.55 -21.00
CA ASN A 175 -4.82 13.60 -21.01
C ASN A 175 -3.44 13.13 -20.54
N VAL A 176 -3.29 11.88 -20.09
CA VAL A 176 -1.99 11.35 -19.67
C VAL A 176 -1.53 10.18 -20.53
N VAL A 177 -0.21 10.10 -20.75
CA VAL A 177 0.46 9.04 -21.53
C VAL A 177 1.71 8.54 -20.82
N ALA A 178 2.15 7.33 -21.16
CA ALA A 178 3.46 6.84 -20.76
C ALA A 178 4.51 7.33 -21.75
N ALA A 179 5.52 8.05 -21.25
CA ALA A 179 6.61 8.59 -22.05
C ALA A 179 7.96 8.19 -21.46
N CYS A 180 9.02 8.23 -22.29
CA CYS A 180 10.38 8.14 -21.78
C CYS A 180 10.81 9.50 -21.20
N ARG A 181 11.72 9.49 -20.23
CA ARG A 181 12.24 10.72 -19.60
C ARG A 181 12.78 11.75 -20.59
N ASN A 182 13.39 11.31 -21.68
CA ASN A 182 13.94 12.20 -22.70
C ASN A 182 12.83 12.96 -23.44
N CYS A 183 11.72 12.28 -23.79
CA CYS A 183 10.59 12.94 -24.42
C CYS A 183 9.91 13.91 -23.47
N ASN A 184 9.69 13.49 -22.22
CA ASN A 184 9.11 14.35 -21.19
C ASN A 184 9.88 15.65 -20.99
N ASN A 185 11.21 15.55 -20.89
CA ASN A 185 12.05 16.72 -20.72
C ASN A 185 12.08 17.62 -21.96
N ARG A 186 12.02 17.04 -23.17
CA ARG A 186 12.06 17.79 -24.44
C ARG A 186 10.72 18.45 -24.80
N LYS A 187 9.59 17.81 -24.50
CA LYS A 187 8.26 18.40 -24.71
C LYS A 187 8.10 19.62 -23.81
N GLY A 188 8.43 19.48 -22.53
CA GLY A 188 8.28 20.53 -21.53
C GLY A 188 6.83 21.04 -21.49
N SER A 189 6.64 22.36 -21.61
CA SER A 189 5.32 22.99 -21.64
C SER A 189 4.63 22.98 -23.01
N THR A 190 5.27 22.43 -24.05
CA THR A 190 4.74 22.39 -25.42
C THR A 190 3.55 21.42 -25.51
N SER A 191 2.61 21.67 -26.42
CA SER A 191 1.53 20.73 -26.71
C SER A 191 2.08 19.41 -27.27
N ALA A 192 1.38 18.31 -27.03
CA ALA A 192 1.76 17.01 -27.60
C ALA A 192 1.76 17.04 -29.14
N GLU A 193 0.78 17.71 -29.76
CA GLU A 193 0.73 17.90 -31.20
C GLU A 193 1.99 18.58 -31.75
N ASP A 194 2.37 19.71 -31.17
CA ASP A 194 3.54 20.46 -31.64
C ASP A 194 4.83 19.71 -31.38
N TYR A 195 4.89 18.96 -30.28
CA TYR A 195 6.03 18.11 -30.00
C TYR A 195 6.18 16.96 -31.00
N LEU A 196 5.08 16.28 -31.37
CA LEU A 196 5.10 15.28 -32.44
C LEU A 196 5.56 15.86 -33.78
N ARG A 197 5.08 17.06 -34.13
CA ARG A 197 5.54 17.77 -35.35
C ARG A 197 7.03 18.08 -35.30
N SER A 198 7.56 18.44 -34.14
CA SER A 198 8.99 18.68 -33.93
C SER A 198 9.81 17.40 -34.13
N LEU A 199 9.35 16.26 -33.58
CA LEU A 199 10.00 14.97 -33.78
C LEU A 199 10.00 14.55 -35.26
N TYR A 200 8.91 14.78 -35.99
CA TYR A 200 8.86 14.53 -37.43
C TYR A 200 9.80 15.45 -38.22
N ARG A 201 9.76 16.76 -37.97
CA ARG A 201 10.60 17.76 -38.67
C ARG A 201 12.10 17.52 -38.46
N THR A 202 12.48 16.99 -37.30
CA THR A 202 13.87 16.65 -36.97
C THR A 202 14.29 15.28 -37.51
N GLY A 203 13.41 14.56 -38.21
CA GLY A 203 13.67 13.24 -38.77
C GLY A 203 13.73 12.12 -37.72
N PHE A 204 13.25 12.37 -36.50
CA PHE A 204 13.24 11.37 -35.44
C PHE A 204 12.10 10.35 -35.64
N LEU A 205 10.96 10.81 -36.15
CA LEU A 205 9.86 9.96 -36.59
C LEU A 205 9.82 9.91 -38.11
N SER A 206 9.59 8.73 -38.65
CA SER A 206 9.17 8.56 -40.05
C SER A 206 7.75 9.11 -40.26
N THR A 207 7.34 9.23 -41.53
CA THR A 207 5.99 9.68 -41.89
C THR A 207 4.92 8.77 -41.29
N ASP A 208 5.06 7.46 -41.45
CA ASP A 208 4.09 6.47 -40.93
C ASP A 208 4.00 6.52 -39.40
N GLU A 209 5.14 6.65 -38.71
CA GLU A 209 5.16 6.75 -37.25
C GLU A 209 4.50 8.04 -36.77
N PHE A 210 4.79 9.17 -37.43
CA PHE A 210 4.18 10.46 -37.10
C PHE A 210 2.66 10.43 -37.28
N GLU A 211 2.18 9.92 -38.42
CA GLU A 211 0.74 9.77 -38.69
C GLU A 211 0.07 8.85 -37.67
N GLY A 212 0.69 7.71 -37.36
CA GLY A 212 0.20 6.78 -36.34
C GLY A 212 0.14 7.41 -34.95
N ARG A 213 1.13 8.23 -34.56
CA ARG A 213 1.11 8.95 -33.27
C ARG A 213 0.07 10.07 -33.24
N GLN A 214 -0.12 10.78 -34.33
CA GLN A 214 -1.15 11.81 -34.42
C GLN A 214 -2.56 11.20 -34.32
N GLN A 215 -2.78 10.04 -34.94
CA GLN A 215 -4.02 9.28 -34.79
C GLN A 215 -4.22 8.80 -33.35
N ALA A 216 -3.19 8.23 -32.72
CA ALA A 216 -3.25 7.79 -31.33
C ALA A 216 -3.60 8.97 -30.40
N LEU A 217 -3.01 10.14 -30.62
CA LEU A 217 -3.31 11.36 -29.87
C LEU A 217 -4.76 11.81 -29.99
N ASN A 218 -5.35 11.72 -31.19
CA ASN A 218 -6.77 12.03 -31.39
C ASN A 218 -7.68 11.02 -30.68
N ARG A 219 -7.33 9.73 -30.73
CA ARG A 219 -8.07 8.66 -30.03
C ARG A 219 -7.95 8.77 -28.50
N LEU A 220 -6.82 9.25 -28.00
CA LEU A 220 -6.62 9.57 -26.59
C LEU A 220 -7.59 10.68 -26.15
N LYS A 221 -7.59 11.81 -26.86
CA LYS A 221 -8.41 12.99 -26.53
C LYS A 221 -9.91 12.72 -26.62
N SER A 222 -10.34 11.86 -27.55
CA SER A 222 -11.73 11.42 -27.69
C SER A 222 -12.15 10.34 -26.69
N GLY A 223 -11.21 9.78 -25.92
CA GLY A 223 -11.49 8.73 -24.94
C GLY A 223 -11.63 7.32 -25.50
N GLU A 224 -11.21 7.09 -26.75
CA GLU A 224 -11.17 5.78 -27.38
C GLU A 224 -9.98 4.92 -26.92
N LEU A 225 -8.87 5.55 -26.51
CA LEU A 225 -7.71 4.86 -25.93
C LEU A 225 -7.86 4.69 -24.41
N LYS A 226 -8.75 3.78 -24.02
CA LYS A 226 -8.95 3.40 -22.62
C LYS A 226 -7.85 2.44 -22.16
N PRO A 227 -7.24 2.65 -20.97
CA PRO A 227 -6.41 1.64 -20.36
C PRO A 227 -7.24 0.43 -19.93
N GLU A 228 -6.71 -0.76 -20.14
CA GLU A 228 -7.32 -2.00 -19.67
C GLU A 228 -7.25 -2.09 -18.14
N SER A 229 -8.31 -2.64 -17.54
CA SER A 229 -8.47 -2.84 -16.09
C SER A 229 -7.50 -3.90 -15.57
#